data_AF-A0A4V1IWL9-F1
#
_entry.id   AF-A0A4V1IWL9-F1
#
_cell.length_a   1.000
_cell.length_b   1.000
_cell.length_c   1.000
_cell.angle_alpha   90.00
_cell.angle_beta   90.00
_cell.angle_gamma   90.00
#
_symmetry.space_group_name_H-M   'P 1'
#
loop_
_entity.id
_entity.type
_entity.pdbx_description
1 polymer ?
#
loop_
_entity_poly.entity_id
_entity_poly.type
_entity_poly.pdbx_seq_one_letter_code
_entity_poly.pdbx_strand_id
1 'polypeptide(L)' 'FVCSFSGCTRAFGDQPGLTRHITVSHGERPFVCEYEGCGRRFYDAAKLRRHHGAH' A
#
# COMPACT_ATOMS: atom_id res chain seq x y z
N PHE A 1 3.74 -5.83 12.10
CA PHE A 1 2.84 -5.26 11.08
C PHE A 1 1.65 -6.18 10.87
N VAL A 2 0.45 -5.79 11.30
CA VAL A 2 -0.76 -6.64 11.29
C VAL A 2 -1.69 -6.23 10.15
N CYS A 3 -2.35 -7.20 9.52
CA CYS A 3 -3.35 -6.92 8.48
C CYS A 3 -4.61 -6.28 9.07
N SER A 4 -5.07 -5.18 8.47
CA SER A 4 -6.24 -4.42 8.91
C SER A 4 -7.57 -4.96 8.37
N PHE A 5 -7.53 -5.99 7.51
CA PHE A 5 -8.73 -6.53 6.87
C PHE A 5 -9.56 -7.38 7.82
N SER A 6 -10.87 -7.14 7.84
CA SER A 6 -11.81 -7.93 8.63
C SER A 6 -11.72 -9.41 8.24
N GLY A 7 -11.47 -10.27 9.23
CA GLY A 7 -11.27 -11.71 9.04
C GLY A 7 -9.83 -12.11 8.64
N CYS A 8 -8.90 -11.18 8.50
CA CYS A 8 -7.49 -11.50 8.28
C CYS A 8 -6.68 -11.38 9.59
N THR A 9 -6.10 -12.49 10.03
CA THR A 9 -5.27 -12.56 11.26
C THR A 9 -3.76 -12.60 10.96
N ARG A 10 -3.35 -12.31 9.72
CA ARG A 10 -1.94 -12.37 9.33
C ARG A 10 -1.15 -11.20 9.91
N ALA A 11 0.01 -11.52 10.46
CA ALA A 11 0.99 -10.57 10.94
C ALA A 11 2.35 -10.84 10.29
N PHE A 12 3.11 -9.77 10.09
CA PHE A 12 4.41 -9.77 9.44
C PHE A 12 5.42 -9.06 10.32
N GLY A 13 6.67 -9.53 10.29
CA GLY A 13 7.80 -8.92 11.01
C GLY A 13 8.26 -7.59 10.40
N ASP A 14 7.88 -7.31 9.15
CA ASP A 14 8.28 -6.12 8.41
C ASP A 14 7.11 -5.47 7.65
N GLN A 15 7.28 -4.20 7.28
CA GLN A 15 6.30 -3.43 6.52
C GLN A 15 6.14 -3.90 5.08
N PRO A 16 7.23 -4.27 4.35
CA PRO A 16 7.11 -4.78 2.98
C PRO A 16 6.32 -6.09 2.91
N GLY A 17 6.47 -6.98 3.89
CA GLY A 17 5.72 -8.23 3.99
C GLY A 17 4.22 -7.99 4.16
N LEU A 18 3.83 -7.09 5.06
CA LEU A 18 2.44 -6.68 5.22
C LEU A 18 1.88 -6.06 3.93
N THR A 19 2.63 -5.13 3.34
CA THR A 19 2.26 -4.42 2.12
C THR A 19 2.00 -5.37 0.94
N ARG A 20 2.90 -6.34 0.74
CA ARG A 20 2.74 -7.36 -0.29
C ARG A 20 1.52 -8.24 -0.01
N HIS A 21 1.29 -8.59 1.25
CA HIS A 21 0.13 -9.37 1.63
C HIS A 21 -1.18 -8.63 1.33
N ILE A 22 -1.32 -7.37 1.75
CA ILE A 22 -2.56 -6.61 1.47
C ILE A 22 -2.77 -6.39 -0.02
N THR A 23 -1.69 -6.21 -0.79
CA THR A 23 -1.75 -6.10 -2.24
C THR A 23 -2.25 -7.38 -2.90
N VAL A 24 -1.66 -8.53 -2.57
CA VAL A 24 -1.94 -9.80 -3.26
C VAL A 24 -3.18 -10.48 -2.71
N SER A 25 -3.39 -10.43 -1.41
CA SER A 25 -4.50 -11.14 -0.72
C SER A 25 -5.79 -10.33 -0.67
N HIS A 26 -5.69 -9.00 -0.62
CA HIS A 26 -6.87 -8.12 -0.53
C HIS A 26 -7.05 -7.22 -1.77
N GLY A 27 -6.15 -7.32 -2.77
CA GLY A 27 -6.21 -6.52 -4.00
C GLY A 27 -5.97 -5.03 -3.77
N GLU A 28 -5.54 -4.64 -2.56
CA GLU A 28 -5.50 -3.25 -2.15
C GLU A 28 -4.20 -2.55 -2.53
N ARG A 29 -4.32 -1.25 -2.74
CA ARG A 29 -3.21 -0.37 -3.13
C ARG A 29 -2.98 0.62 -2.01
N PRO A 30 -2.21 0.22 -0.97
CA PRO A 30 -2.09 0.99 0.26
C PRO A 30 -1.42 2.35 0.07
N PHE A 31 -0.63 2.52 -1.00
CA PHE A 31 0.08 3.77 -1.26
C PHE A 31 -0.78 4.68 -2.13
N VAL A 32 -1.53 5.57 -1.50
CA VAL A 32 -2.36 6.56 -2.19
C VAL A 32 -1.58 7.86 -2.32
N CYS A 33 -1.68 8.50 -3.48
CA CYS A 33 -1.20 9.86 -3.68
C CYS A 33 -2.19 10.84 -3.06
N GLU A 34 -1.73 11.57 -2.06
CA GLU A 34 -2.49 12.58 -1.32
C GLU A 34 -2.47 13.96 -2.00
N TYR A 35 -1.91 14.04 -3.21
CA TYR A 35 -1.96 15.27 -4.00
C TYR A 35 -3.41 15.58 -4.41
N GLU A 36 -3.86 16.79 -4.11
CA GLU A 36 -5.20 17.29 -4.43
C GLU A 36 -5.53 17.07 -5.93
N GLY A 37 -6.59 16.32 -6.20
CA GLY A 37 -7.02 15.97 -7.56
C GLY A 37 -6.31 14.76 -8.21
N CYS A 38 -5.34 14.11 -7.57
CA CYS A 38 -4.66 12.93 -8.14
C CYS A 38 -5.32 11.60 -7.74
N GLY A 39 -5.41 11.30 -6.43
CA GLY A 39 -6.02 10.08 -5.89
C GLY A 39 -5.43 8.75 -6.38
N ARG A 40 -4.28 8.76 -7.09
CA ARG A 40 -3.69 7.53 -7.68
C ARG A 40 -3.19 6.59 -6.59
N ARG A 41 -3.46 5.30 -6.76
CA ARG A 41 -3.08 4.26 -5.81
C ARG A 41 -1.97 3.37 -6.40
N PHE A 42 -0.99 3.00 -5.58
CA PHE A 42 0.18 2.20 -5.93
C PHE A 42 0.34 1.01 -4.97
N TYR A 43 1.04 -0.01 -5.45
CA TYR A 43 1.34 -1.23 -4.68
C TYR A 43 2.67 -1.16 -3.92
N ASP A 44 3.48 -0.14 -4.17
CA ASP A 44 4.81 0.04 -3.59
C ASP A 44 5.08 1.52 -3.30
N ALA A 45 5.68 1.80 -2.15
CA ALA A 45 6.15 3.10 -1.73
C ALA A 45 7.15 3.70 -2.72
N ALA A 46 8.04 2.88 -3.31
CA ALA A 46 9.01 3.38 -4.28
C ALA A 46 8.34 3.96 -5.54
N LYS A 47 7.24 3.33 -5.99
CA LYS A 47 6.45 3.82 -7.12
C LYS A 47 5.70 5.10 -6.78
N LEU A 48 5.09 5.17 -5.59
CA LEU A 48 4.44 6.40 -5.11
C LEU A 48 5.45 7.55 -5.02
N ARG A 49 6.63 7.32 -4.43
CA ARG A 49 7.67 8.34 -4.28
C ARG A 49 8.13 8.88 -5.63
N ARG A 50 8.37 8.00 -6.61
CA ARG A 50 8.71 8.43 -7.97
C ARG A 50 7.59 9.24 -8.61
N HIS A 51 6.34 8.84 -8.39
CA HIS A 51 5.19 9.58 -8.88
C HIS A 51 5.06 10.96 -8.24
N HIS A 52 5.29 11.09 -6.93
CA HIS A 52 5.31 12.38 -6.23
C HIS A 52 6.32 13.36 -6.81
N GLY A 53 7.49 12.87 -7.24
CA GLY A 53 8.49 13.74 -7.90
C GLY A 53 8.13 14.17 -9.32
N ALA A 54 7.06 13.62 -9.92
CA ALA A 54 6.59 13.97 -11.26
C ALA A 54 5.28 14.78 -11.26
N HIS A 55 4.75 15.09 -10.07
CA HIS A 55 3.74 16.14 -9.89
C HIS A 55 4.39 17.51 -10.04
#